data_AF-W1YKC3-F1
#
_entry.id   AF-W1YKC3-F1
#
_cell.length_a   1.000
_cell.length_b   1.000
_cell.length_c   1.000
_cell.angle_alpha   90.00
_cell.angle_beta   90.00
_cell.angle_gamma   90.00
#
_symmetry.space_group_name_H-M   'P 1'
#
loop_
_entity.id
_entity.type
_entity.pdbx_description
1 polymer ?
#
loop_
_entity_poly.entity_id
_entity_poly.type
_entity_poly.pdbx_seq_one_letter_code
_entity_poly.pdbx_strand_id
1 'polypeptide(L)'
;VDMMFDAGLIEEVEQLIKSGVNPDCQAFKGIGYKEVVEYMNGSISLDECRDLIKKNTRHFAKRQITWYKRMPYIEWIHIDSNTSKDFI
;
A
#
# COMPACT_ATOMS: atom_id res chain seq x y z
N VAL A 1 5.83 4.78 -0.63
CA VAL A 1 6.41 3.44 -0.35
C VAL A 1 7.71 3.60 0.39
N ASP A 2 8.70 4.32 -0.14
CA ASP A 2 9.99 4.50 0.56
C ASP A 2 9.81 5.06 1.98
N MET A 3 8.99 6.12 2.13
CA MET A 3 8.59 6.63 3.45
C MET A 3 7.92 5.61 4.38
N MET A 4 7.21 4.60 3.85
CA MET A 4 6.59 3.55 4.69
C MET A 4 7.66 2.61 5.26
N PHE A 5 8.66 2.27 4.44
CA PHE A 5 9.81 1.49 4.91
C PHE A 5 10.64 2.27 5.92
N ASP A 6 10.89 3.56 5.65
CA ASP A 6 11.64 4.43 6.57
C ASP A 6 10.89 4.64 7.90
N ALA A 7 9.55 4.57 7.88
CA ALA A 7 8.70 4.64 9.07
C ALA A 7 8.57 3.31 9.84
N GLY A 8 9.18 2.22 9.36
CA GLY A 8 9.21 0.95 10.09
C GLY A 8 8.14 -0.08 9.69
N LEU A 9 7.77 -0.16 8.41
CA LEU A 9 6.78 -1.13 7.93
C LEU A 9 7.16 -2.60 8.22
N ILE A 10 8.45 -2.94 8.16
CA ILE A 10 8.91 -4.32 8.39
C ILE A 10 8.75 -4.68 9.87
N GLU A 11 9.13 -3.75 10.74
CA GLU A 11 9.04 -3.85 12.19
C GLU A 11 7.58 -4.00 12.64
N GLU A 12 6.66 -3.26 12.04
CA GLU A 12 5.23 -3.39 12.30
C GLU A 12 4.71 -4.79 11.96
N VAL A 13 5.03 -5.29 10.76
CA VAL A 13 4.62 -6.64 10.32
C VAL A 13 5.21 -7.71 11.22
N GLU A 14 6.49 -7.58 11.59
CA GLU A 14 7.16 -8.50 12.51
C GLU A 14 6.47 -8.53 13.88
N GLN A 15 6.15 -7.37 14.45
CA GLN A 15 5.45 -7.26 15.73
C GLN A 15 4.06 -7.90 15.68
N LEU A 16 3.31 -7.71 14.59
CA LEU A 16 1.99 -8.31 14.42
C LEU A 16 2.07 -9.85 14.40
N ILE A 17 3.03 -10.41 13.67
CA ILE A 17 3.24 -11.88 13.64
C ILE A 17 3.65 -12.37 15.03
N LYS A 18 4.60 -11.70 15.69
CA LYS A 18 5.05 -12.04 17.06
C LYS A 18 3.94 -11.96 18.09
N SER A 19 2.97 -11.07 17.91
CA SER A 19 1.79 -10.95 18.78
C SER A 19 0.76 -12.07 18.59
N GLY A 20 0.98 -12.99 17.64
CA GLY A 20 0.14 -14.15 17.38
C GLY A 20 -0.95 -13.94 16.34
N VAL A 21 -0.92 -12.83 15.59
CA VAL A 21 -1.86 -12.62 14.48
C VAL A 21 -1.52 -13.61 13.37
N ASN A 22 -2.51 -14.39 12.94
CA ASN A 22 -2.33 -15.37 11.88
C ASN A 22 -1.95 -14.68 10.55
N PRO A 23 -0.78 -15.00 9.94
CA PRO A 23 -0.35 -14.47 8.64
C PRO A 23 -1.33 -14.71 7.49
N ASP A 24 -2.20 -15.72 7.59
CA ASP A 24 -3.20 -16.03 6.55
C ASP A 24 -4.48 -15.19 6.66
N CYS A 25 -4.60 -14.34 7.69
CA CYS A 25 -5.78 -13.52 7.89
C CYS A 25 -5.94 -12.47 6.78
N GLN A 26 -7.16 -11.96 6.61
CA GLN A 26 -7.48 -11.02 5.54
C GLN A 26 -6.67 -9.72 5.62
N ALA A 27 -6.28 -9.27 6.83
CA ALA A 27 -5.50 -8.06 7.01
C ALA A 27 -4.11 -8.16 6.36
N PHE A 28 -3.43 -9.31 6.48
CA PHE A 28 -2.11 -9.53 5.87
C PHE A 28 -2.16 -9.66 4.34
N LYS A 29 -3.34 -9.82 3.74
CA LYS A 29 -3.49 -9.84 2.27
C LYS A 29 -3.48 -8.44 1.64
N GLY A 30 -3.41 -7.39 2.47
CA GLY A 30 -3.25 -6.01 2.00
C GLY A 30 -1.91 -5.77 1.30
N ILE A 31 -1.91 -4.83 0.34
CA ILE A 31 -0.68 -4.36 -0.32
C ILE A 31 0.24 -3.73 0.73
N GLY A 32 1.50 -4.14 0.76
CA GLY A 32 2.45 -3.80 1.81
C GLY A 32 2.70 -4.99 2.72
N TYR A 33 1.67 -5.41 3.46
CA TYR A 33 1.76 -6.52 4.42
C TYR A 33 2.07 -7.84 3.74
N LYS A 34 1.38 -8.16 2.64
CA LYS A 34 1.57 -9.42 1.92
C LYS A 34 3.01 -9.57 1.43
N GLU A 35 3.53 -8.53 0.77
CA GLU A 35 4.88 -8.53 0.24
C GLU A 35 5.94 -8.58 1.33
N VAL A 36 5.71 -7.93 2.48
CA VAL A 36 6.63 -8.03 3.62
C VAL A 36 6.62 -9.43 4.23
N VAL A 37 5.46 -10.08 4.35
CA VAL A 37 5.37 -11.48 4.80
C VAL A 37 6.14 -12.41 3.84
N GLU A 38 6.01 -12.23 2.52
CA GLU A 38 6.78 -13.00 1.52
C GLU A 38 8.30 -12.79 1.67
N TYR A 39 8.72 -11.56 1.96
CA TYR A 39 10.12 -11.23 2.27
C TYR A 39 10.59 -11.91 3.57
N MET A 40 9.80 -11.85 4.64
CA MET A 40 10.14 -12.47 5.93
C MET A 40 10.21 -14.00 5.84
N ASN A 41 9.42 -14.61 4.96
CA ASN A 41 9.49 -16.04 4.66
C ASN A 41 10.67 -16.42 3.75
N GLY A 42 11.49 -15.45 3.32
CA GLY A 42 12.65 -15.66 2.45
C GLY A 42 12.28 -16.00 1.00
N SER A 43 11.03 -15.76 0.58
CA SER A 43 10.56 -16.07 -0.78
C SER A 43 10.97 -15.03 -1.81
N ILE A 44 11.19 -13.79 -1.38
CA ILE A 44 11.64 -12.65 -2.20
C ILE A 44 12.69 -11.83 -1.45
N SER A 45 13.52 -11.09 -2.17
CA SER A 45 14.46 -10.12 -1.59
C SER A 45 13.77 -8.84 -1.12
N LEU A 46 14.46 -8.05 -0.30
CA LEU A 46 13.95 -6.75 0.17
C LEU A 46 13.70 -5.77 -0.99
N ASP A 47 14.57 -5.77 -1.99
CA ASP A 47 14.42 -4.91 -3.17
C ASP A 47 13.21 -5.34 -4.01
N GLU A 48 13.02 -6.64 -4.23
CA GLU A 48 11.84 -7.17 -4.90
C GLU A 48 10.55 -6.85 -4.13
N CYS A 49 10.57 -6.94 -2.79
CA CYS A 49 9.46 -6.55 -1.93
C CYS A 49 9.09 -5.07 -2.16
N ARG A 50 10.08 -4.17 -2.10
CA ARG A 50 9.88 -2.73 -2.35
C ARG A 50 9.28 -2.48 -3.75
N ASP A 51 9.80 -3.14 -4.76
CA ASP A 51 9.35 -2.98 -6.14
C ASP A 51 7.93 -3.53 -6.36
N LEU A 52 7.60 -4.67 -5.76
CA LEU A 52 6.26 -5.24 -5.79
C LEU A 52 5.25 -4.31 -5.12
N ILE A 53 5.55 -3.77 -3.94
CA ILE A 53 4.65 -2.82 -3.25
C ILE A 53 4.44 -1.58 -4.11
N LYS A 54 5.50 -1.01 -4.69
CA LYS A 54 5.40 0.15 -5.61
C LYS A 54 4.51 -0.17 -6.81
N LYS A 55 4.72 -1.32 -7.45
CA LYS A 55 3.95 -1.78 -8.62
C LYS A 55 2.48 -2.00 -8.27
N ASN A 56 2.20 -2.74 -7.20
CA ASN A 56 0.86 -3.11 -6.79
C ASN A 56 0.07 -1.89 -6.32
N THR A 57 0.71 -0.94 -5.63
CA THR A 57 0.10 0.34 -5.25
C THR A 57 -0.32 1.15 -6.48
N ARG A 58 0.54 1.26 -7.50
CA ARG A 58 0.19 1.95 -8.76
C ARG A 58 -0.96 1.27 -9.50
N HIS A 59 -0.93 -0.06 -9.59
CA HIS A 59 -2.03 -0.81 -10.19
C HIS A 59 -3.34 -0.64 -9.43
N PHE A 60 -3.29 -0.62 -8.11
CA PHE A 60 -4.45 -0.40 -7.26
C PHE A 60 -5.03 1.01 -7.46
N ALA A 61 -4.19 2.05 -7.43
CA ALA A 61 -4.62 3.42 -7.72
C ALA A 61 -5.26 3.54 -9.12
N LYS A 62 -4.65 2.93 -10.14
CA LYS A 62 -5.24 2.89 -11.50
C LYS A 62 -6.60 2.20 -11.53
N ARG A 63 -6.77 1.08 -10.81
CA ARG A 63 -8.05 0.38 -10.69
C ARG A 63 -9.10 1.25 -9.99
N GLN A 64 -8.74 1.91 -8.89
CA GLN A 64 -9.62 2.84 -8.19
C GLN A 64 -10.09 3.97 -9.11
N ILE A 65 -9.17 4.64 -9.79
CA ILE A 65 -9.51 5.71 -10.76
C ILE A 65 -10.44 5.17 -11.86
N THR A 66 -10.13 4.00 -12.41
CA THR A 66 -10.95 3.38 -13.46
C THR A 66 -12.36 3.06 -12.97
N TRP A 67 -12.48 2.62 -11.72
CA TRP A 67 -13.76 2.31 -11.10
C TRP A 67 -14.59 3.57 -10.83
N TYR A 68 -13.97 4.61 -10.25
CA TYR A 68 -14.63 5.89 -10.02
C TYR A 68 -15.04 6.62 -11.30
N LYS A 69 -14.27 6.49 -12.39
CA LYS A 69 -14.65 7.06 -13.70
C LYS A 69 -15.97 6.51 -14.27
N ARG A 70 -16.44 5.36 -13.77
CA ARG A 70 -17.73 4.78 -14.18
C ARG A 70 -18.90 5.31 -13.36
N MET A 71 -18.66 6.16 -12.36
CA MET A 71 -19.68 6.72 -11.48
C MET A 71 -19.99 8.17 -11.92
N PRO A 72 -21.14 8.41 -12.56
CA PRO A 72 -21.45 9.71 -13.16
C PRO A 72 -21.73 10.82 -12.12
N TYR A 73 -21.95 10.46 -10.87
CA TYR A 73 -22.23 11.38 -9.76
C TYR A 73 -20.96 11.87 -9.04
N ILE A 74 -19.76 11.42 -9.47
CA ILE A 74 -18.50 11.87 -8.87
C ILE A 74 -18.05 13.16 -9.55
N GLU A 75 -17.97 14.22 -8.77
CA GLU A 75 -17.31 15.47 -9.16
C GLU A 75 -15.79 15.35 -8.93
N TRP A 76 -15.00 15.51 -10.00
CA TRP A 76 -13.55 15.39 -9.92
C TRP A 76 -12.93 16.74 -9.57
N ILE A 77 -12.21 16.79 -8.45
CA ILE A 77 -11.42 17.95 -8.06
C ILE A 77 -9.98 17.72 -8.54
N HIS A 78 -9.48 18.62 -9.37
CA HIS A 78 -8.09 18.60 -9.80
C HIS A 78 -7.23 19.35 -8.78
N ILE A 79 -6.34 18.62 -8.11
CA ILE A 79 -5.36 19.21 -7.20
C ILE A 79 -4.12 19.52 -8.02
N ASP A 80 -3.78 20.80 -8.11
CA ASP A 80 -2.46 21.27 -8.55
C ASP A 80 -1.72 21.94 -7.39
N SER A 81 -0.46 22.32 -7.62
CA SER A 81 0.41 22.92 -6.61
C SER A 81 -0.10 24.26 -6.05
N ASN A 82 -1.06 24.92 -6.71
CA ASN A 82 -1.66 26.17 -6.26
C ASN A 82 -3.00 25.98 -5.54
N THR A 83 -3.71 24.88 -5.80
CA THR A 83 -5.04 24.59 -5.24
C THR A 83 -4.99 24.12 -3.77
N SER A 84 -3.83 23.65 -3.29
CA SER A 84 -3.69 23.04 -1.95
C SER A 84 -3.91 23.97 -0.76
N LYS A 85 -3.99 25.30 -0.93
CA LYS A 85 -4.13 26.24 0.19
C LYS A 85 -5.57 26.46 0.66
N ASP A 86 -6.57 26.14 -0.16
CA ASP A 86 -7.95 26.52 0.11
C ASP A 86 -8.78 25.42 0.79
N PHE A 87 -8.20 24.25 1.04
CA PHE A 87 -8.91 23.06 1.54
C PHE A 87 -8.30 22.42 2.82
N ILE A 88 -7.44 23.14 3.55
CA ILE A 88 -6.88 22.71 4.86
C ILE A 88 -7.32 23.67 5.96
#